data_AF-A0A7C6HVI0-F1
#
_entry.id   AF-A0A7C6HVI0-F1
#
_cell.length_a   1.000
_cell.length_b   1.000
_cell.length_c   1.000
_cell.angle_alpha   90.00
_cell.angle_beta   90.00
_cell.angle_gamma   90.00
#
_symmetry.space_group_name_H-M   'P 1'
#
loop_
_entity.id
_entity.type
_entity.pdbx_description
1 polymer ?
#
loop_
_entity_poly.entity_id
_entity_poly.type
_entity_poly.pdbx_seq_one_letter_code
_entity_poly.pdbx_strand_id
1 'polypeptide(L)'
;EQIFKFENVGRPANDLRDRRNLIVDNLSRIIKVSVHEDTSGRLRVDIAGQTLVNHINIYELDTIPRSSSVSAVRYPKNNHVDVDDLVEVVWKNTGEKVNITGGILKGFIDMRDGIGGREQPLPGVPEELSGTAPASGQFQPAPNLNTEFGIPYYMRMWNLFAHSLMITFNEIHSQGYTLNGETGINFFSDGRAGFDPSAPQQPIAKFITISDEIRNDWNNIAAIYLDDEDIANGIDPTDAKGNNKNILRLLDLRHRTYVPECDNMDNFTKALVSTLGVASRQAVHEADNQEMLVAEMDRRRESVSGVSLDEEMANMVRFQHAYNASARILTTIDEMLDTLINRVGITGR
;
A
#
# COMPACT_ATOMS: atom_id res chain seq x y z
N GLU A 1 -0.20 -5.37 34.28
CA GLU A 1 -0.46 -5.28 35.75
C GLU A 1 -0.54 -6.63 36.47
N GLN A 2 -1.40 -7.57 36.06
CA GLN A 2 -1.59 -8.84 36.78
C GLN A 2 -0.31 -9.67 36.96
N ILE A 3 0.49 -9.85 35.90
CA ILE A 3 1.79 -10.55 35.94
C ILE A 3 2.70 -9.98 37.04
N PHE A 4 2.88 -8.66 37.03
CA PHE A 4 3.65 -7.94 38.03
C PHE A 4 3.13 -8.18 39.46
N LYS A 5 1.82 -8.21 39.68
CA LYS A 5 1.23 -8.50 41.00
C LYS A 5 1.54 -9.92 41.48
N PHE A 6 1.45 -10.92 40.60
CA PHE A 6 1.77 -12.31 40.96
C PHE A 6 3.26 -12.50 41.25
N GLU A 7 4.13 -11.94 40.43
CA GLU A 7 5.58 -12.10 40.54
C GLU A 7 6.17 -11.31 41.72
N ASN A 8 5.58 -10.16 42.07
CA ASN A 8 5.95 -9.41 43.27
C ASN A 8 5.61 -10.18 44.57
N VAL A 9 4.66 -11.12 44.51
CA VAL A 9 4.31 -12.04 45.62
C VAL A 9 5.10 -13.36 45.51
N GLY A 10 6.04 -13.46 44.56
CA GLY A 10 6.87 -14.64 44.34
C GLY A 10 6.16 -15.81 43.65
N ARG A 11 4.96 -15.61 43.10
CA ARG A 11 4.23 -16.63 42.34
C ARG A 11 4.53 -16.52 40.85
N PRO A 12 4.88 -17.61 40.15
CA PRO A 12 5.05 -17.58 38.71
C PRO A 12 3.72 -17.30 38.01
N ALA A 13 3.74 -16.45 36.99
CA ALA A 13 2.56 -16.02 36.23
C ALA A 13 2.61 -16.52 34.77
N ASN A 14 3.00 -17.77 34.56
CA ASN A 14 3.31 -18.35 33.25
C ASN A 14 2.16 -18.22 32.25
N ASP A 15 0.94 -18.67 32.63
CA ASP A 15 -0.24 -18.58 31.74
C ASP A 15 -0.55 -17.14 31.29
N LEU A 16 -0.33 -16.17 32.19
CA LEU A 16 -0.55 -14.75 31.87
C LEU A 16 0.53 -14.22 30.95
N ARG A 17 1.79 -14.67 31.11
CA ARG A 17 2.88 -14.37 30.19
C ARG A 17 2.61 -14.93 28.81
N ASP A 18 2.11 -16.16 28.71
CA ASP A 18 1.79 -16.80 27.43
C ASP A 18 0.68 -16.04 26.70
N ARG A 19 -0.41 -15.70 27.41
CA ARG A 19 -1.49 -14.86 26.84
C ARG A 19 -0.98 -13.50 26.37
N ARG A 20 -0.13 -12.84 27.15
CA ARG A 20 0.47 -11.55 26.81
C ARG A 20 1.36 -11.68 25.57
N ASN A 21 2.21 -12.69 25.52
CA ASN A 21 3.12 -12.92 24.39
C ASN A 21 2.34 -13.21 23.11
N LEU A 22 1.25 -14.00 23.18
CA LEU A 22 0.36 -14.24 22.03
C LEU A 22 -0.28 -12.93 21.51
N ILE A 23 -0.69 -12.02 22.40
CA ILE A 23 -1.24 -10.72 22.00
C ILE A 23 -0.16 -9.85 21.34
N VAL A 24 1.05 -9.86 21.88
CA VAL A 24 2.20 -9.14 21.30
C VAL A 24 2.56 -9.70 19.92
N ASP A 25 2.53 -11.02 19.76
CA ASP A 25 2.75 -11.70 18.48
C ASP A 25 1.66 -11.31 17.46
N ASN A 26 0.39 -11.29 17.87
CA ASN A 26 -0.72 -10.81 17.03
C ASN A 26 -0.56 -9.32 16.67
N LEU A 27 -0.12 -8.48 17.60
CA LEU A 27 0.14 -7.06 17.34
C LEU A 27 1.28 -6.89 16.32
N SER A 28 2.33 -7.71 16.41
CA SER A 28 3.48 -7.67 15.49
C SER A 28 3.10 -7.96 14.03
N ARG A 29 2.02 -8.74 13.81
CA ARG A 29 1.46 -8.98 12.47
C ARG A 29 0.79 -7.73 11.89
N ILE A 30 0.18 -6.91 12.74
CA ILE A 30 -0.53 -5.68 12.34
C ILE A 30 0.45 -4.54 12.09
N ILE A 31 1.39 -4.33 13.02
CA ILE A 31 2.37 -3.25 12.98
C ILE A 31 3.71 -3.71 13.55
N LYS A 32 4.81 -3.23 12.98
CA LYS A 32 6.15 -3.48 13.54
C LYS A 32 6.25 -2.96 14.98
N VAL A 33 6.55 -3.87 15.90
CA VAL A 33 6.71 -3.59 17.34
C VAL A 33 8.11 -3.90 17.84
N SER A 34 8.54 -3.20 18.86
CA SER A 34 9.74 -3.50 19.66
C SER A 34 9.32 -3.67 21.11
N VAL A 35 9.75 -4.78 21.71
CA VAL A 35 9.25 -5.23 23.01
C VAL A 35 10.42 -5.35 23.97
N HIS A 36 10.29 -4.74 25.15
CA HIS A 36 11.28 -4.76 26.20
C HIS A 36 10.59 -5.17 27.51
N GLU A 37 11.12 -6.18 28.18
CA GLU A 37 10.66 -6.61 29.50
C GLU A 37 11.79 -6.46 30.50
N ASP A 38 11.51 -5.85 31.65
CA ASP A 38 12.47 -5.76 32.75
C ASP A 38 12.46 -7.01 33.65
N THR A 39 13.47 -7.12 34.52
CA THR A 39 13.58 -8.22 35.49
C THR A 39 12.45 -8.27 36.51
N SER A 40 11.65 -7.20 36.61
CA SER A 40 10.48 -7.11 37.49
C SER A 40 9.17 -7.49 36.78
N GLY A 41 9.21 -7.92 35.53
CA GLY A 41 8.03 -8.32 34.75
C GLY A 41 7.23 -7.15 34.17
N ARG A 42 7.80 -5.93 34.13
CA ARG A 42 7.18 -4.78 33.49
C ARG A 42 7.52 -4.78 32.00
N LEU A 43 6.45 -4.81 31.19
CA LEU A 43 6.54 -4.78 29.74
C LEU A 43 6.46 -3.35 29.20
N ARG A 44 7.35 -3.02 28.27
CA ARG A 44 7.27 -1.86 27.39
C ARG A 44 7.15 -2.33 25.94
N VAL A 45 6.20 -1.75 25.21
CA VAL A 45 5.99 -1.99 23.78
C VAL A 45 6.10 -0.66 23.06
N ASP A 46 7.04 -0.56 22.15
CA ASP A 46 7.26 0.61 21.30
C ASP A 46 6.85 0.29 19.85
N ILE A 47 6.25 1.26 19.18
CA ILE A 47 5.90 1.21 17.75
C ILE A 47 6.38 2.49 17.09
N ALA A 48 6.88 2.42 15.85
CA ALA A 48 7.32 3.61 15.10
C ALA A 48 8.29 4.55 15.88
N GLY A 49 9.07 4.00 16.82
CA GLY A 49 9.98 4.76 17.68
C GLY A 49 9.36 5.45 18.90
N GLN A 50 8.06 5.28 19.15
CA GLN A 50 7.34 5.83 20.30
C GLN A 50 6.65 4.73 21.12
N THR A 51 6.38 5.00 22.39
CA THR A 51 5.81 4.00 23.30
C THR A 51 4.30 3.86 23.13
N LEU A 52 3.85 2.64 22.84
CA LEU A 52 2.43 2.28 22.80
C LEU A 52 1.94 1.81 24.18
N VAL A 53 2.75 0.99 24.86
CA VAL A 53 2.43 0.48 26.20
C VAL A 53 3.65 0.61 27.08
N ASN A 54 3.48 1.23 28.25
CA ASN A 54 4.50 1.27 29.30
C ASN A 54 3.89 0.77 30.60
N HIS A 55 4.03 -0.53 30.85
CA HIS A 55 3.51 -1.24 32.02
C HIS A 55 1.97 -1.15 32.20
N ILE A 56 1.48 -0.05 32.78
CA ILE A 56 0.05 0.26 32.97
C ILE A 56 -0.42 1.43 32.12
N ASN A 57 0.51 2.25 31.63
CA ASN A 57 0.20 3.38 30.78
C ASN A 57 0.00 2.89 29.35
N ILE A 58 -1.13 3.25 28.76
CA ILE A 58 -1.50 2.91 27.39
C ILE A 58 -1.59 4.21 26.60
N TYR A 59 -0.95 4.23 25.44
CA TYR A 59 -1.04 5.30 24.47
C TYR A 59 -1.84 4.79 23.29
N GLU A 60 -2.85 5.53 22.88
CA GLU A 60 -3.77 5.12 21.82
C GLU A 60 -3.43 5.77 20.49
N LEU A 61 -3.71 5.04 19.42
CA LEU A 61 -3.73 5.58 18.07
C LEU A 61 -5.12 6.08 17.73
N ASP A 62 -5.18 7.06 16.84
CA ASP A 62 -6.41 7.60 16.27
C ASP A 62 -6.24 7.80 14.77
N THR A 63 -7.33 8.10 14.08
CA THR A 63 -7.34 8.40 12.64
C THR A 63 -7.86 9.81 12.41
N ILE A 64 -7.13 10.58 11.58
CA ILE A 64 -7.56 11.91 11.17
C ILE A 64 -7.84 11.88 9.66
N PRO A 65 -8.99 12.41 9.19
CA PRO A 65 -9.26 12.53 7.77
C PRO A 65 -8.24 13.47 7.10
N ARG A 66 -7.77 13.08 5.92
CA ARG A 66 -6.94 13.92 5.06
C ARG A 66 -7.81 15.04 4.49
N SER A 67 -7.18 16.19 4.28
CA SER A 67 -7.79 17.31 3.56
C SER A 67 -8.15 16.89 2.14
N SER A 68 -9.20 17.49 1.57
CA SER A 68 -9.59 17.30 0.17
C SER A 68 -8.64 18.00 -0.82
N SER A 69 -7.71 18.83 -0.32
CA SER A 69 -6.72 19.56 -1.12
C SER A 69 -5.34 18.91 -1.08
N VAL A 70 -4.62 18.98 -2.20
CA VAL A 70 -3.21 18.59 -2.35
C VAL A 70 -2.26 19.70 -1.84
N SER A 71 -2.79 20.91 -1.56
CA SER A 71 -2.01 22.05 -1.06
C SER A 71 -1.71 21.95 0.45
N ALA A 72 -0.69 22.70 0.92
CA ALA A 72 -0.05 22.62 2.24
C ALA A 72 -0.95 22.90 3.48
N VAL A 73 -1.96 22.06 3.67
CA VAL A 73 -2.81 21.95 4.86
C VAL A 73 -2.28 20.82 5.73
N ARG A 74 -2.70 20.73 7.00
CA ARG A 74 -2.40 19.57 7.86
C ARG A 74 -2.98 18.30 7.23
N TYR A 75 -2.12 17.35 6.87
CA TYR A 75 -2.44 16.11 6.15
C TYR A 75 -3.19 16.33 4.82
N PRO A 76 -2.52 16.84 3.77
CA PRO A 76 -3.13 17.00 2.46
C PRO A 76 -3.36 15.64 1.78
N LYS A 77 -4.13 15.64 0.68
CA LYS A 77 -4.06 14.53 -0.28
C LYS A 77 -2.61 14.38 -0.77
N ASN A 78 -2.15 13.15 -0.96
CA ASN A 78 -0.81 12.91 -1.50
C ASN A 78 -0.76 13.19 -3.00
N ASN A 79 -1.90 13.06 -3.68
CA ASN A 79 -2.05 13.22 -5.12
C ASN A 79 -3.51 13.61 -5.47
N HIS A 80 -3.76 14.00 -6.71
CA HIS A 80 -5.08 14.33 -7.25
C HIS A 80 -5.96 13.09 -7.49
N VAL A 81 -5.38 11.88 -7.49
CA VAL A 81 -6.12 10.61 -7.65
C VAL A 81 -6.70 10.06 -6.33
N ASP A 82 -6.25 10.59 -5.19
CA ASP A 82 -6.70 10.20 -3.87
C ASP A 82 -8.19 10.53 -3.72
N VAL A 83 -8.95 9.54 -3.25
CA VAL A 83 -10.36 9.74 -2.90
C VAL A 83 -10.50 10.68 -1.70
N ASP A 84 -11.63 11.35 -1.62
CA ASP A 84 -12.00 12.07 -0.40
C ASP A 84 -12.18 11.05 0.75
N ASP A 85 -12.03 11.51 2.00
CA ASP A 85 -12.15 10.70 3.23
C ASP A 85 -11.04 9.67 3.50
N LEU A 86 -9.92 9.70 2.77
CA LEU A 86 -8.74 8.95 3.19
C LEU A 86 -8.23 9.41 4.56
N VAL A 87 -7.77 8.48 5.38
CA VAL A 87 -7.32 8.77 6.75
C VAL A 87 -5.81 8.61 6.93
N GLU A 88 -5.26 9.42 7.82
CA GLU A 88 -3.90 9.30 8.34
C GLU A 88 -3.93 8.74 9.77
N VAL A 89 -3.01 7.83 10.08
CA VAL A 89 -2.88 7.26 11.43
C VAL A 89 -2.00 8.18 12.28
N VAL A 90 -2.53 8.61 13.42
CA VAL A 90 -1.87 9.54 14.33
C VAL A 90 -1.89 9.02 15.78
N TRP A 91 -1.03 9.58 16.61
CA TRP A 91 -1.12 9.43 18.06
C TRP A 91 -2.30 10.25 18.59
N LYS A 92 -3.21 9.63 19.36
CA LYS A 92 -4.44 10.28 19.83
C LYS A 92 -4.18 11.57 20.63
N ASN A 93 -3.13 11.59 21.44
CA ASN A 93 -2.85 12.70 22.34
C ASN A 93 -2.12 13.88 21.67
N THR A 94 -1.19 13.60 20.77
CA THR A 94 -0.37 14.64 20.10
C THR A 94 -0.93 15.01 18.74
N GLY A 95 -1.69 14.12 18.12
CA GLY A 95 -2.10 14.22 16.73
C GLY A 95 -0.93 14.13 15.76
N GLU A 96 0.24 13.64 16.17
CA GLU A 96 1.40 13.44 15.29
C GLU A 96 1.25 12.16 14.46
N LYS A 97 1.74 12.20 13.22
CA LYS A 97 1.69 11.05 12.30
C LYS A 97 2.55 9.91 12.81
N VAL A 98 2.00 8.70 12.77
CA VAL A 98 2.73 7.47 13.11
C VAL A 98 3.54 7.02 11.89
N ASN A 99 4.86 6.88 12.05
CA ASN A 99 5.73 6.37 10.99
C ASN A 99 5.70 4.83 10.95
N ILE A 100 4.68 4.28 10.29
CA ILE A 100 4.46 2.84 10.19
C ILE A 100 5.47 2.25 9.19
N THR A 101 6.26 1.27 9.65
CA THR A 101 7.39 0.71 8.88
C THR A 101 7.29 -0.78 8.59
N GLY A 102 6.25 -1.47 9.09
CA GLY A 102 6.03 -2.89 8.83
C GLY A 102 4.71 -3.39 9.40
N GLY A 103 4.38 -4.65 9.09
CA GLY A 103 3.09 -5.27 9.39
C GLY A 103 2.06 -5.04 8.29
N ILE A 104 0.90 -5.68 8.41
CA ILE A 104 -0.21 -5.60 7.44
C ILE A 104 -0.66 -4.15 7.23
N LEU A 105 -0.63 -3.32 8.27
CA LEU A 105 -1.00 -1.91 8.17
C LEU A 105 -0.06 -1.13 7.23
N LYS A 106 1.24 -1.44 7.23
CA LYS A 106 2.18 -0.87 6.26
C LYS A 106 1.83 -1.28 4.85
N GLY A 107 1.55 -2.57 4.63
CA GLY A 107 1.14 -3.08 3.31
C GLY A 107 -0.10 -2.39 2.76
N PHE A 108 -1.12 -2.15 3.59
CA PHE A 108 -2.30 -1.39 3.17
C PHE A 108 -1.97 0.07 2.84
N ILE A 109 -1.13 0.74 3.65
CA ILE A 109 -0.72 2.12 3.39
C ILE A 109 0.09 2.22 2.10
N ASP A 110 1.01 1.27 1.85
CA ASP A 110 1.81 1.24 0.63
C ASP A 110 0.97 0.98 -0.60
N MET A 111 0.01 0.06 -0.52
CA MET A 111 -0.91 -0.17 -1.63
C MET A 111 -1.79 1.04 -1.91
N ARG A 112 -2.28 1.70 -0.85
CA ARG A 112 -3.18 2.85 -0.97
C ARG A 112 -2.49 4.11 -1.45
N ASP A 113 -1.33 4.43 -0.88
CA ASP A 113 -0.64 5.72 -1.09
C ASP A 113 0.54 5.60 -2.08
N GLY A 114 1.06 4.39 -2.33
CA GLY A 114 2.38 4.17 -2.90
C GLY A 114 3.49 4.57 -1.92
N ILE A 115 4.67 3.95 -1.97
CA ILE A 115 5.79 4.47 -1.17
C ILE A 115 6.44 5.67 -1.86
N GLY A 116 6.45 6.83 -1.17
CA GLY A 116 7.14 8.05 -1.60
C GLY A 116 6.29 9.20 -2.18
N GLY A 117 4.96 9.08 -2.18
CA GLY A 117 4.08 9.90 -3.05
C GLY A 117 4.06 11.41 -2.83
N ARG A 118 4.61 12.15 -3.80
CA ARG A 118 3.99 13.36 -4.37
C ARG A 118 3.77 13.13 -5.86
N GLU A 119 2.59 13.51 -6.35
CA GLU A 119 2.30 13.45 -7.78
C GLU A 119 3.23 14.40 -8.54
N GLN A 120 3.90 13.89 -9.57
CA GLN A 120 4.63 14.71 -10.53
C GLN A 120 3.65 15.17 -11.63
N PRO A 121 3.85 16.37 -12.21
CA PRO A 121 3.04 16.83 -13.33
C PRO A 121 3.00 15.79 -14.45
N LEU A 122 1.84 15.58 -15.07
CA LEU A 122 1.75 14.75 -16.26
C LEU A 122 2.54 15.39 -17.41
N PRO A 123 3.13 14.60 -18.31
CA PRO A 123 3.81 15.12 -19.50
C PRO A 123 2.85 16.00 -20.30
N GLY A 124 3.32 17.15 -20.77
CA GLY A 124 2.56 18.03 -21.67
C GLY A 124 2.39 17.45 -23.07
N VAL A 125 1.70 18.19 -23.95
CA VAL A 125 1.57 17.85 -25.37
C VAL A 125 2.96 17.72 -26.01
N PRO A 126 3.32 16.58 -26.63
CA PRO A 126 4.60 16.44 -27.34
C PRO A 126 4.67 17.42 -28.53
N GLU A 127 5.75 18.20 -28.58
CA GLU A 127 5.99 19.25 -29.59
C GLU A 127 6.11 18.68 -31.02
N GLU A 128 6.47 17.40 -31.15
CA GLU A 128 6.68 16.68 -32.43
C GLU A 128 5.41 16.50 -33.28
N LEU A 129 4.22 16.76 -32.73
CA LEU A 129 2.95 16.74 -33.47
C LEU A 129 2.54 18.11 -34.03
N SER A 130 3.23 19.19 -33.64
CA SER A 130 2.94 20.58 -34.07
C SER A 130 3.55 20.97 -35.43
N GLY A 131 4.26 20.06 -36.09
CA GLY A 131 4.89 20.32 -37.40
C GLY A 131 6.17 21.15 -37.36
N THR A 132 6.66 21.57 -36.18
CA THR A 132 7.99 22.17 -36.04
C THR A 132 9.00 21.16 -35.48
N ALA A 133 10.20 21.15 -36.06
CA ALA A 133 11.29 20.22 -35.76
C ALA A 133 11.61 20.11 -34.25
N PRO A 134 12.09 18.95 -33.77
CA PRO A 134 12.31 18.72 -32.35
C PRO A 134 13.38 19.67 -31.83
N ALA A 135 13.01 20.56 -30.89
CA ALA A 135 14.00 21.24 -30.10
C ALA A 135 14.70 20.19 -29.23
N SER A 136 16.02 20.10 -29.38
CA SER A 136 16.93 19.22 -28.65
C SER A 136 16.92 19.55 -27.15
N GLY A 137 15.95 18.97 -26.46
CA GLY A 137 15.89 18.87 -25.02
C GLY A 137 15.05 17.64 -24.75
N GLN A 138 15.67 16.47 -24.75
CA GLN A 138 15.03 15.24 -24.27
C GLN A 138 14.38 15.58 -22.93
N PHE A 139 13.06 15.72 -22.94
CA PHE A 139 12.26 15.80 -21.74
C PHE A 139 12.64 14.57 -20.92
N GLN A 140 13.27 14.80 -19.79
CA GLN A 140 13.56 13.73 -18.83
C GLN A 140 12.30 13.57 -18.00
N PRO A 141 11.46 12.56 -18.24
CA PRO A 141 10.54 12.14 -17.18
C PRO A 141 11.41 11.81 -15.97
N ALA A 142 11.14 12.46 -14.85
CA ALA A 142 11.81 12.10 -13.63
C ALA A 142 11.55 10.59 -13.39
N PRO A 143 12.60 9.81 -13.10
CA PRO A 143 12.40 8.45 -12.62
C PRO A 143 11.43 8.54 -11.44
N ASN A 144 10.47 7.62 -11.42
CA ASN A 144 9.61 7.44 -10.28
C ASN A 144 10.41 7.53 -8.96
N LEU A 145 10.11 8.53 -8.12
CA LEU A 145 10.51 8.40 -6.72
C LEU A 145 9.62 7.40 -5.98
N ASN A 146 8.50 6.99 -6.61
CA ASN A 146 7.70 5.86 -6.16
C ASN A 146 8.19 4.58 -6.81
N THR A 147 9.20 3.96 -6.21
CA THR A 147 9.82 2.71 -6.67
C THR A 147 8.93 1.47 -6.50
N GLU A 148 7.76 1.55 -5.86
CA GLU A 148 6.84 0.39 -5.72
C GLU A 148 5.42 0.65 -6.29
N PHE A 149 4.83 -0.44 -6.76
CA PHE A 149 3.59 -0.54 -7.52
C PHE A 149 2.33 -0.44 -6.65
N GLY A 150 1.98 0.76 -6.19
CA GLY A 150 0.71 1.04 -5.48
C GLY A 150 -0.48 1.32 -6.41
N ILE A 151 -1.70 1.40 -5.86
CA ILE A 151 -2.92 1.82 -6.59
C ILE A 151 -2.72 3.18 -7.30
N PRO A 152 -2.11 4.22 -6.67
CA PRO A 152 -1.89 5.50 -7.33
C PRO A 152 -0.99 5.42 -8.57
N TYR A 153 -0.05 4.47 -8.61
CA TYR A 153 0.79 4.24 -9.78
C TYR A 153 -0.08 3.83 -10.99
N TYR A 154 -0.95 2.83 -10.82
CA TYR A 154 -1.82 2.37 -11.90
C TYR A 154 -2.86 3.42 -12.31
N MET A 155 -3.42 4.15 -11.34
CA MET A 155 -4.32 5.27 -11.63
C MET A 155 -3.61 6.37 -12.45
N ARG A 156 -2.36 6.70 -12.11
CA ARG A 156 -1.54 7.63 -12.89
C ARG A 156 -1.31 7.13 -14.31
N MET A 157 -1.00 5.85 -14.49
CA MET A 157 -0.82 5.27 -15.82
C MET A 157 -2.11 5.40 -16.64
N TRP A 158 -3.28 5.13 -16.06
CA TRP A 158 -4.56 5.37 -16.75
C TRP A 158 -4.82 6.84 -17.07
N ASN A 159 -4.45 7.77 -16.18
CA ASN A 159 -4.53 9.20 -16.47
C ASN A 159 -3.60 9.61 -17.61
N LEU A 160 -2.38 9.06 -17.66
CA LEU A 160 -1.42 9.30 -18.75
C LEU A 160 -1.97 8.80 -20.09
N PHE A 161 -2.57 7.60 -20.10
CA PHE A 161 -3.24 7.05 -21.27
C PHE A 161 -4.39 7.94 -21.75
N ALA A 162 -5.29 8.31 -20.84
CA ALA A 162 -6.44 9.16 -21.16
C ALA A 162 -6.01 10.54 -21.66
N HIS A 163 -4.96 11.12 -21.05
CA HIS A 163 -4.37 12.38 -21.47
C HIS A 163 -3.79 12.30 -22.88
N SER A 164 -2.96 11.28 -23.12
CA SER A 164 -2.34 11.06 -24.43
C SER A 164 -3.39 10.82 -25.51
N LEU A 165 -4.41 9.99 -25.22
CA LEU A 165 -5.53 9.77 -26.13
C LEU A 165 -6.23 11.08 -26.48
N MET A 166 -6.62 11.85 -25.45
CA MET A 166 -7.38 13.07 -25.61
C MET A 166 -6.62 14.10 -26.44
N ILE A 167 -5.35 14.37 -26.10
CA ILE A 167 -4.51 15.33 -26.83
C ILE A 167 -4.32 14.89 -28.27
N THR A 168 -3.85 13.66 -28.48
CA THR A 168 -3.42 13.22 -29.82
C THR A 168 -4.61 13.07 -30.77
N PHE A 169 -5.75 12.61 -30.25
CA PHE A 169 -6.98 12.53 -31.02
C PHE A 169 -7.52 13.92 -31.34
N ASN A 170 -7.56 14.83 -30.36
CA ASN A 170 -8.02 16.20 -30.58
C ASN A 170 -7.12 16.97 -31.55
N GLU A 171 -5.80 16.76 -31.49
CA GLU A 171 -4.85 17.37 -32.40
C GLU A 171 -5.18 17.01 -33.86
N ILE A 172 -5.36 15.72 -34.17
CA ILE A 172 -5.71 15.30 -35.54
C ILE A 172 -7.15 15.70 -35.90
N HIS A 173 -8.09 15.56 -34.98
CA HIS A 173 -9.50 15.89 -35.24
C HIS A 173 -9.67 17.39 -35.54
N SER A 174 -9.02 18.26 -34.75
CA SER A 174 -9.11 19.71 -34.91
C SER A 174 -8.47 20.23 -36.19
N GLN A 175 -7.48 19.52 -36.75
CA GLN A 175 -6.89 19.82 -38.07
C GLN A 175 -7.78 19.39 -39.25
N GLY A 176 -8.83 18.61 -39.00
CA GLY A 176 -9.79 18.19 -40.02
C GLY A 176 -10.90 19.21 -40.24
N TYR A 177 -11.73 18.94 -41.25
CA TYR A 177 -12.95 19.67 -41.55
C TYR A 177 -14.18 18.81 -41.29
N THR A 178 -15.21 19.42 -40.71
CA THR A 178 -16.54 18.84 -40.50
C THR A 178 -17.32 18.77 -41.82
N LEU A 179 -18.50 18.14 -41.80
CA LEU A 179 -19.37 18.10 -42.97
C LEU A 179 -19.81 19.50 -43.45
N ASN A 180 -19.81 20.47 -42.54
CA ASN A 180 -20.17 21.87 -42.79
C ASN A 180 -18.95 22.74 -43.14
N GLY A 181 -17.74 22.16 -43.22
CA GLY A 181 -16.51 22.88 -43.51
C GLY A 181 -15.91 23.64 -42.32
N GLU A 182 -16.39 23.38 -41.10
CA GLU A 182 -15.82 23.94 -39.87
C GLU A 182 -14.56 23.17 -39.46
N THR A 183 -13.63 23.81 -38.76
CA THR A 183 -12.37 23.21 -38.29
C THR A 183 -12.08 23.66 -36.86
N GLY A 184 -11.08 23.05 -36.19
CA GLY A 184 -10.69 23.42 -34.83
C GLY A 184 -11.56 22.84 -33.72
N ILE A 185 -12.46 21.91 -34.04
CA ILE A 185 -13.34 21.28 -33.04
C ILE A 185 -12.60 20.13 -32.35
N ASN A 186 -12.57 20.14 -31.02
CA ASN A 186 -12.05 19.03 -30.22
C ASN A 186 -13.08 17.90 -30.15
N PHE A 187 -12.62 16.64 -30.25
CA PHE A 187 -13.49 15.48 -30.13
C PHE A 187 -13.76 15.10 -28.67
N PHE A 188 -12.71 15.10 -27.86
CA PHE A 188 -12.74 14.84 -26.43
C PHE A 188 -12.63 16.15 -25.64
N SER A 189 -13.26 16.18 -24.47
CA SER A 189 -13.12 17.24 -23.47
C SER A 189 -13.04 16.62 -22.07
N ASP A 190 -12.85 17.46 -21.05
CA ASP A 190 -12.89 17.08 -19.64
C ASP A 190 -14.24 17.40 -18.96
N GLY A 191 -15.28 17.64 -19.76
CA GLY A 191 -16.62 17.99 -19.29
C GLY A 191 -16.80 19.46 -18.87
N ARG A 192 -15.76 20.29 -19.02
CA ARG A 192 -15.86 21.75 -18.84
C ARG A 192 -16.11 22.45 -20.18
N ALA A 193 -16.79 23.59 -20.11
CA ALA A 193 -16.88 24.50 -21.25
C ALA A 193 -15.50 25.14 -21.49
N GLY A 194 -15.02 25.12 -22.74
CA GLY A 194 -13.71 25.67 -23.10
C GLY A 194 -12.55 24.81 -22.59
N PHE A 195 -12.54 23.53 -22.97
CA PHE A 195 -11.45 22.61 -22.68
C PHE A 195 -10.10 23.19 -23.08
N ASP A 196 -9.19 23.31 -22.11
CA ASP A 196 -7.80 23.73 -22.32
C ASP A 196 -6.89 22.49 -22.27
N PRO A 197 -6.30 22.06 -23.41
CA PRO A 197 -5.39 20.92 -23.47
C PRO A 197 -4.15 21.06 -22.57
N SER A 198 -3.78 22.30 -22.19
CA SER A 198 -2.63 22.56 -21.32
C SER A 198 -2.97 22.51 -19.83
N ALA A 199 -4.27 22.54 -19.48
CA ALA A 199 -4.75 22.54 -18.10
C ALA A 199 -5.99 21.63 -17.90
N PRO A 200 -5.92 20.34 -18.24
CA PRO A 200 -7.07 19.43 -18.15
C PRO A 200 -7.47 19.17 -16.69
N GLN A 201 -8.76 18.94 -16.46
CA GLN A 201 -9.27 18.56 -15.15
C GLN A 201 -8.72 17.20 -14.69
N GLN A 202 -8.12 17.18 -13.49
CA GLN A 202 -7.60 15.97 -12.85
C GLN A 202 -8.63 15.33 -11.91
N PRO A 203 -8.69 13.99 -11.79
CA PRO A 203 -8.00 12.99 -12.62
C PRO A 203 -8.59 12.86 -14.03
N ILE A 204 -7.74 12.91 -15.06
CA ILE A 204 -8.19 12.94 -16.46
C ILE A 204 -9.04 11.72 -16.84
N ALA A 205 -8.64 10.52 -16.42
CA ALA A 205 -9.37 9.29 -16.73
C ALA A 205 -10.80 9.26 -16.15
N LYS A 206 -11.08 10.09 -15.12
CA LYS A 206 -12.42 10.26 -14.55
C LYS A 206 -13.28 11.24 -15.35
N PHE A 207 -12.66 12.29 -15.90
CA PHE A 207 -13.37 13.41 -16.52
C PHE A 207 -13.40 13.38 -18.04
N ILE A 208 -12.58 12.53 -18.68
CA ILE A 208 -12.59 12.35 -20.13
C ILE A 208 -14.01 12.06 -20.63
N THR A 209 -14.47 12.86 -21.58
CA THR A 209 -15.78 12.75 -22.19
C THR A 209 -15.75 13.24 -23.63
N ILE A 210 -16.80 12.98 -24.40
CA ILE A 210 -16.96 13.55 -25.74
C ILE A 210 -17.34 15.03 -25.58
N SER A 211 -16.77 15.92 -26.40
CA SER A 211 -17.07 17.35 -26.37
C SER A 211 -18.57 17.61 -26.63
N ASP A 212 -19.09 18.72 -26.07
CA ASP A 212 -20.50 19.06 -26.25
C ASP A 212 -20.82 19.45 -27.69
N GLU A 213 -19.83 20.01 -28.40
CA GLU A 213 -19.87 20.34 -29.82
C GLU A 213 -20.17 19.10 -30.69
N ILE A 214 -19.56 17.96 -30.36
CA ILE A 214 -19.81 16.69 -31.05
C ILE A 214 -21.08 16.03 -30.54
N ARG A 215 -21.37 16.11 -29.24
CA ARG A 215 -22.57 15.48 -28.65
C ARG A 215 -23.87 16.10 -29.17
N ASN A 216 -23.87 17.42 -29.38
CA ASN A 216 -25.03 18.17 -29.83
C ASN A 216 -25.24 18.06 -31.35
N ASP A 217 -24.17 17.91 -32.13
CA ASP A 217 -24.25 17.69 -33.58
C ASP A 217 -23.16 16.73 -34.07
N TRP A 218 -23.57 15.56 -34.56
CA TRP A 218 -22.65 14.55 -35.08
C TRP A 218 -22.02 14.92 -36.41
N ASN A 219 -22.57 15.93 -37.12
CA ASN A 219 -21.95 16.47 -38.33
C ASN A 219 -20.61 17.17 -38.04
N ASN A 220 -20.34 17.48 -36.76
CA ASN A 220 -19.08 18.08 -36.31
C ASN A 220 -17.92 17.09 -36.21
N ILE A 221 -18.13 15.81 -36.51
CA ILE A 221 -17.03 14.84 -36.62
C ILE A 221 -16.22 15.17 -37.88
N ALA A 222 -14.97 15.59 -37.68
CA ALA A 222 -14.08 16.08 -38.72
C ALA A 222 -13.43 14.91 -39.48
N ALA A 223 -14.10 14.42 -40.52
CA ALA A 223 -13.63 13.31 -41.35
C ALA A 223 -12.77 13.76 -42.54
N ILE A 224 -12.96 15.00 -43.00
CA ILE A 224 -12.30 15.56 -44.17
C ILE A 224 -10.93 16.11 -43.77
N TYR A 225 -9.91 15.83 -44.56
CA TYR A 225 -8.60 16.49 -44.45
C TYR A 225 -8.15 16.88 -45.84
N LEU A 226 -7.72 18.13 -46.00
CA LEU A 226 -7.15 18.64 -47.24
C LEU A 226 -5.63 18.64 -47.08
N ASP A 227 -4.94 17.91 -47.95
CA ASP A 227 -3.49 17.98 -48.04
C ASP A 227 -3.04 19.20 -48.86
N ASP A 228 -1.73 19.45 -48.91
CA ASP A 228 -1.17 20.59 -49.64
C ASP A 228 -1.55 20.59 -51.13
N GLU A 229 -1.79 19.41 -51.72
CA GLU A 229 -2.21 19.27 -53.11
C GLU A 229 -3.69 19.64 -53.29
N ASP A 230 -4.58 19.19 -52.39
CA ASP A 230 -5.99 19.58 -52.38
C ASP A 230 -6.14 21.09 -52.22
N ILE A 231 -5.35 21.70 -51.32
CA ILE A 231 -5.32 23.15 -51.10
C ILE A 231 -4.79 23.88 -52.35
N ALA A 232 -3.72 23.37 -52.98
CA ALA A 232 -3.17 23.95 -54.21
C ALA A 232 -4.15 23.86 -55.40
N ASN A 233 -4.99 22.83 -55.42
CA ASN A 233 -6.06 22.65 -56.41
C ASN A 233 -7.32 23.47 -56.11
N GLY A 234 -7.34 24.23 -55.00
CA GLY A 234 -8.45 25.11 -54.63
C GLY A 234 -9.73 24.38 -54.25
N ILE A 235 -9.62 23.16 -53.72
CA ILE A 235 -10.76 22.37 -53.27
C ILE A 235 -11.33 22.99 -51.99
N ASP A 236 -12.62 23.34 -52.01
CA ASP A 236 -13.32 23.81 -50.81
C ASP A 236 -13.66 22.60 -49.89
N PRO A 237 -13.44 22.72 -48.56
CA PRO A 237 -13.83 21.68 -47.61
C PRO A 237 -15.29 21.23 -47.72
N THR A 238 -16.21 22.13 -48.09
CA THR A 238 -17.64 21.84 -48.23
C THR A 238 -17.99 21.04 -49.48
N ASP A 239 -17.12 21.03 -50.48
CA ASP A 239 -17.25 20.24 -51.71
C ASP A 239 -16.56 18.88 -51.61
N ALA A 240 -15.66 18.70 -50.64
CA ALA A 240 -14.95 17.45 -50.37
C ALA A 240 -15.78 16.41 -49.57
N LYS A 241 -17.11 16.45 -49.67
CA LYS A 241 -18.03 15.54 -48.96
C LYS A 241 -17.85 14.11 -49.47
N GLY A 242 -17.23 13.28 -48.64
CA GLY A 242 -16.83 11.90 -48.97
C GLY A 242 -15.35 11.62 -48.74
N ASN A 243 -14.54 12.66 -48.54
CA ASN A 243 -13.16 12.53 -48.11
C ASN A 243 -13.09 11.99 -46.66
N ASN A 244 -12.32 10.92 -46.46
CA ASN A 244 -12.09 10.26 -45.17
C ASN A 244 -10.61 10.25 -44.77
N LYS A 245 -9.77 11.09 -45.40
CA LYS A 245 -8.32 11.18 -45.13
C LYS A 245 -8.05 11.47 -43.64
N ASN A 246 -8.86 12.30 -42.98
CA ASN A 246 -8.65 12.56 -41.55
C ASN A 246 -8.93 11.34 -40.68
N ILE A 247 -9.93 10.53 -41.04
CA ILE A 247 -10.22 9.27 -40.34
C ILE A 247 -9.07 8.28 -40.49
N LEU A 248 -8.42 8.23 -41.66
CA LEU A 248 -7.21 7.40 -41.84
C LEU A 248 -6.07 7.86 -40.93
N ARG A 249 -5.85 9.18 -40.80
CA ARG A 249 -4.88 9.75 -39.85
C ARG A 249 -5.21 9.40 -38.39
N LEU A 250 -6.49 9.41 -38.03
CA LEU A 250 -6.96 8.97 -36.71
C LEU A 250 -6.76 7.46 -36.48
N LEU A 251 -6.92 6.63 -37.52
CA LEU A 251 -6.67 5.19 -37.44
C LEU A 251 -5.18 4.89 -37.25
N ASP A 252 -4.29 5.66 -37.89
CA ASP A 252 -2.84 5.56 -37.71
C ASP A 252 -2.39 5.86 -36.28
N LEU A 253 -3.22 6.56 -35.47
CA LEU A 253 -2.96 6.75 -34.03
C LEU A 253 -2.79 5.45 -33.26
N ARG A 254 -3.33 4.34 -33.76
CA ARG A 254 -3.15 3.04 -33.10
C ARG A 254 -1.69 2.58 -33.11
N HIS A 255 -0.93 2.92 -34.15
CA HIS A 255 0.36 2.31 -34.44
C HIS A 255 1.56 3.23 -34.22
N ARG A 256 1.33 4.54 -34.13
CA ARG A 256 2.38 5.53 -33.95
C ARG A 256 2.75 5.70 -32.47
N THR A 257 4.00 6.06 -32.23
CA THR A 257 4.52 6.35 -30.89
C THR A 257 4.17 7.78 -30.51
N TYR A 258 3.55 7.98 -29.35
CA TYR A 258 3.03 9.29 -28.92
C TYR A 258 3.72 9.87 -27.70
N VAL A 259 4.06 8.99 -26.76
CA VAL A 259 4.71 9.35 -25.51
C VAL A 259 5.93 8.44 -25.42
N PRO A 260 7.15 8.97 -25.28
CA PRO A 260 8.37 8.18 -25.19
C PRO A 260 8.27 7.02 -24.17
N GLU A 261 7.48 7.23 -23.12
CA GLU A 261 7.21 6.29 -22.03
C GLU A 261 6.16 5.22 -22.36
N CYS A 262 5.34 5.42 -23.40
CA CYS A 262 4.17 4.58 -23.70
C CYS A 262 4.25 3.85 -25.05
N ASP A 263 5.27 4.12 -25.87
CA ASP A 263 5.34 3.67 -27.26
C ASP A 263 4.01 3.95 -27.99
N ASN A 264 3.34 2.93 -28.52
CA ASN A 264 1.98 3.02 -29.08
C ASN A 264 0.90 2.57 -28.07
N MET A 265 -0.35 2.89 -28.40
CA MET A 265 -1.49 2.67 -27.49
C MET A 265 -1.70 1.20 -27.10
N ASP A 266 -1.46 0.28 -28.05
CA ASP A 266 -1.57 -1.16 -27.82
C ASP A 266 -0.44 -1.66 -26.91
N ASN A 267 0.79 -1.22 -27.15
CA ASN A 267 1.96 -1.54 -26.34
C ASN A 267 1.85 -0.96 -24.93
N PHE A 268 1.28 0.23 -24.76
CA PHE A 268 1.01 0.79 -23.44
C PHE A 268 0.11 -0.12 -22.60
N THR A 269 -1.03 -0.54 -23.14
CA THR A 269 -1.98 -1.39 -22.39
C THR A 269 -1.37 -2.75 -22.07
N LYS A 270 -0.63 -3.35 -23.02
CA LYS A 270 0.12 -4.59 -22.79
C LYS A 270 1.18 -4.42 -21.71
N ALA A 271 1.95 -3.32 -21.75
CA ALA A 271 2.97 -3.02 -20.75
C ALA A 271 2.35 -2.83 -19.36
N LEU A 272 1.24 -2.10 -19.26
CA LEU A 272 0.53 -1.88 -17.99
C LEU A 272 0.07 -3.21 -17.37
N VAL A 273 -0.59 -4.06 -18.15
CA VAL A 273 -1.08 -5.38 -17.68
C VAL A 273 0.11 -6.31 -17.36
N SER A 274 1.15 -6.30 -18.18
CA SER A 274 2.37 -7.09 -17.95
C SER A 274 3.07 -6.68 -16.66
N THR A 275 3.28 -5.38 -16.45
CA THR A 275 3.89 -4.84 -15.23
C THR A 275 3.06 -5.15 -14.00
N LEU A 276 1.73 -5.04 -14.06
CA LEU A 276 0.85 -5.49 -12.96
C LEU A 276 1.02 -6.99 -12.68
N GLY A 277 1.06 -7.82 -13.72
CA GLY A 277 1.25 -9.26 -13.59
C GLY A 277 2.60 -9.64 -13.00
N VAL A 278 3.68 -8.95 -13.40
CA VAL A 278 5.03 -9.16 -12.85
C VAL A 278 5.10 -8.70 -11.39
N ALA A 279 4.61 -7.49 -11.09
CA ALA A 279 4.59 -6.94 -9.74
C ALA A 279 3.78 -7.82 -8.78
N SER A 280 2.59 -8.26 -9.20
CA SER A 280 1.76 -9.17 -8.39
C SER A 280 2.46 -10.50 -8.13
N ARG A 281 3.08 -11.11 -9.14
CA ARG A 281 3.79 -12.38 -8.98
C ARG A 281 5.01 -12.24 -8.07
N GLN A 282 5.73 -11.12 -8.18
CA GLN A 282 6.86 -10.81 -7.31
C GLN A 282 6.40 -10.66 -5.85
N ALA A 283 5.34 -9.89 -5.60
CA ALA A 283 4.78 -9.69 -4.27
C ALA A 283 4.29 -11.01 -3.63
N VAL A 284 3.66 -11.89 -4.43
CA VAL A 284 3.26 -13.23 -3.96
C VAL A 284 4.49 -14.05 -3.58
N HIS A 285 5.52 -14.10 -4.43
CA HIS A 285 6.75 -14.83 -4.12
C HIS A 285 7.47 -14.29 -2.87
N GLU A 286 7.50 -12.97 -2.68
CA GLU A 286 8.08 -12.36 -1.48
C GLU A 286 7.27 -12.68 -0.23
N ALA A 287 5.94 -12.65 -0.30
CA ALA A 287 5.06 -13.03 0.80
C ALA A 287 5.25 -14.51 1.18
N ASP A 288 5.27 -15.42 0.20
CA ASP A 288 5.51 -16.85 0.41
C ASP A 288 6.87 -17.10 1.07
N ASN A 289 7.93 -16.44 0.58
CA ASN A 289 9.26 -16.54 1.16
C ASN A 289 9.30 -16.05 2.62
N GLN A 290 8.64 -14.92 2.89
CA GLN A 290 8.57 -14.37 4.24
C GLN A 290 7.77 -15.28 5.18
N GLU A 291 6.66 -15.87 4.72
CA GLU A 291 5.87 -16.83 5.49
C GLU A 291 6.70 -18.07 5.84
N MET A 292 7.46 -18.62 4.89
CA MET A 292 8.37 -19.74 5.15
C MET A 292 9.42 -19.41 6.21
N LEU A 293 10.01 -18.21 6.16
CA LEU A 293 10.99 -17.76 7.15
C LEU A 293 10.37 -17.60 8.54
N VAL A 294 9.16 -17.03 8.62
CA VAL A 294 8.44 -16.92 9.91
C VAL A 294 8.14 -18.31 10.47
N ALA A 295 7.64 -19.23 9.66
CA ALA A 295 7.34 -20.60 10.09
C ALA A 295 8.60 -21.34 10.59
N GLU A 296 9.75 -21.14 9.96
CA GLU A 296 11.02 -21.70 10.43
C GLU A 296 11.47 -21.08 11.76
N MET A 297 11.31 -19.76 11.95
CA MET A 297 11.61 -19.11 13.22
C MET A 297 10.66 -19.58 14.34
N ASP A 298 9.38 -19.78 14.04
CA ASP A 298 8.40 -20.29 14.99
C ASP A 298 8.75 -21.72 15.44
N ARG A 299 9.11 -22.61 14.50
CA ARG A 299 9.58 -23.98 14.85
C ARG A 299 10.83 -23.95 15.74
N ARG A 300 11.78 -23.05 15.46
CA ARG A 300 12.98 -22.89 16.29
C ARG A 300 12.62 -22.39 17.68
N ARG A 301 11.70 -21.42 17.78
CA ARG A 301 11.20 -20.91 19.05
C ARG A 301 10.51 -22.03 19.85
N GLU A 302 9.67 -22.84 19.22
CA GLU A 302 9.02 -23.99 19.84
C GLU A 302 10.03 -25.07 20.27
N SER A 303 11.11 -25.31 19.52
CA SER A 303 12.13 -26.28 19.93
C SER A 303 12.93 -25.88 21.17
N VAL A 304 13.05 -24.57 21.44
CA VAL A 304 13.81 -24.03 22.58
C VAL A 304 12.89 -23.75 23.77
N SER A 305 11.69 -23.24 23.50
CA SER A 305 10.71 -22.83 24.51
C SER A 305 9.62 -23.88 24.75
N GLY A 306 9.59 -24.96 23.97
CA GLY A 306 8.65 -26.05 24.10
C GLY A 306 8.99 -26.89 25.32
N VAL A 307 8.01 -27.06 26.19
CA VAL A 307 8.12 -27.96 27.33
C VAL A 307 7.88 -29.38 26.85
N SER A 308 8.89 -30.25 27.01
CA SER A 308 8.73 -31.66 26.65
C SER A 308 7.84 -32.35 27.69
N LEU A 309 6.70 -32.90 27.25
CA LEU A 309 5.83 -33.71 28.10
C LEU A 309 6.58 -34.88 28.75
N ASP A 310 7.61 -35.41 28.08
CA ASP A 310 8.45 -36.48 28.61
C ASP A 310 9.37 -35.98 29.73
N GLU A 311 9.91 -34.76 29.62
CA GLU A 311 10.67 -34.14 30.72
C GLU A 311 9.76 -33.75 31.89
N GLU A 312 8.56 -33.21 31.63
CA GLU A 312 7.59 -32.95 32.69
C GLU A 312 7.14 -34.23 33.38
N MET A 313 6.91 -35.32 32.62
CA MET A 313 6.58 -36.62 33.19
C MET A 313 7.74 -37.21 33.98
N ALA A 314 8.97 -37.12 33.48
CA ALA A 314 10.17 -37.54 34.22
C ALA A 314 10.35 -36.73 35.50
N ASN A 315 10.13 -35.41 35.45
CA ASN A 315 10.17 -34.53 36.61
C ASN A 315 9.03 -34.83 37.60
N MET A 316 7.81 -35.13 37.12
CA MET A 316 6.68 -35.54 37.94
C MET A 316 6.99 -36.85 38.67
N VAL A 317 7.49 -37.86 37.96
CA VAL A 317 7.92 -39.13 38.53
C VAL A 317 9.04 -38.91 39.56
N ARG A 318 10.02 -38.06 39.25
CA ARG A 318 11.10 -37.69 40.18
C ARG A 318 10.57 -36.99 41.44
N PHE A 319 9.66 -36.02 41.32
CA PHE A 319 9.04 -35.34 42.45
C PHE A 319 8.17 -36.28 43.27
N GLN A 320 7.45 -37.21 42.63
CA GLN A 320 6.68 -38.24 43.31
C GLN A 320 7.59 -39.19 44.11
N HIS A 321 8.74 -39.60 43.55
CA HIS A 321 9.74 -40.40 44.28
C HIS A 321 10.37 -39.63 45.44
N ALA A 322 10.75 -38.36 45.22
CA ALA A 322 11.31 -37.52 46.26
C ALA A 322 10.31 -37.32 47.42
N TYR A 323 9.04 -37.05 47.11
CA TYR A 323 7.97 -36.93 48.11
C TYR A 323 7.78 -38.21 48.91
N ASN A 324 7.73 -39.37 48.23
CA ASN A 324 7.63 -40.67 48.89
C ASN A 324 8.85 -40.97 49.78
N ALA A 325 10.05 -40.57 49.37
CA ALA A 325 11.26 -40.72 50.19
C ALA A 325 11.23 -39.81 51.42
N SER A 326 10.84 -38.54 51.25
CA SER A 326 10.66 -37.59 52.37
C SER A 326 9.58 -38.05 53.34
N ALA A 327 8.47 -38.62 52.85
CA ALA A 327 7.42 -39.20 53.68
C ALA A 327 7.95 -40.37 54.52
N ARG A 328 8.78 -41.26 53.94
CA ARG A 328 9.43 -42.33 54.70
C ARG A 328 10.42 -41.80 55.74
N ILE A 329 11.18 -40.75 55.41
CA ILE A 329 12.08 -40.11 56.39
C ILE A 329 11.26 -39.57 57.57
N LEU A 330 10.13 -38.89 57.31
CA LEU A 330 9.21 -38.45 58.35
C LEU A 330 8.69 -39.63 59.19
N THR A 331 8.27 -40.73 58.57
CA THR A 331 7.85 -41.93 59.30
C THR A 331 8.97 -42.50 60.16
N THR A 332 10.20 -42.57 59.65
CA THR A 332 11.35 -43.05 60.45
C THR A 332 11.71 -42.07 61.57
N ILE A 333 11.52 -40.77 61.40
CA ILE A 333 11.69 -39.78 62.46
C ILE A 333 10.59 -39.95 63.51
N ASP A 334 9.34 -40.16 63.11
CA ASP A 334 8.24 -40.45 64.03
C ASP A 334 8.51 -41.73 64.84
N GLU A 335 9.01 -42.79 64.21
CA GLU A 335 9.43 -44.02 64.89
C GLU A 335 10.63 -43.79 65.83
N MET A 336 11.63 -43.00 65.41
CA MET A 336 12.76 -42.65 66.28
C MET A 336 12.29 -41.80 67.48
N LEU A 337 11.42 -40.83 67.27
CA LEU A 337 10.85 -40.02 68.36
C LEU A 337 10.00 -40.89 69.29
N ASP A 338 9.20 -41.81 68.77
CA ASP A 338 8.43 -42.76 69.56
C ASP A 338 9.35 -43.65 70.40
N THR A 339 10.43 -44.19 69.82
CA THR A 339 11.41 -44.96 70.60
C THR A 339 12.13 -44.11 71.65
N LEU A 340 12.52 -42.87 71.35
CA LEU A 340 13.16 -41.97 72.32
C LEU A 340 12.21 -41.62 73.47
N ILE A 341 10.96 -41.29 73.17
CA ILE A 341 9.96 -40.85 74.17
C ILE A 341 9.44 -42.05 74.97
N ASN A 342 9.03 -43.11 74.30
CA ASN A 342 8.32 -44.23 74.92
C ASN A 342 9.22 -45.41 75.32
N ARG A 343 10.44 -45.57 74.78
CA ARG A 343 11.34 -46.68 75.17
C ARG A 343 12.56 -46.26 75.98
N VAL A 344 13.02 -45.01 75.92
CA VAL A 344 14.16 -44.54 76.72
C VAL A 344 13.72 -43.83 78.02
N GLY A 345 12.49 -43.32 78.07
CA GLY A 345 11.89 -42.71 79.27
C GLY A 345 11.45 -43.68 80.37
N ILE A 346 11.54 -45.00 80.15
CA ILE A 346 11.13 -46.03 81.13
C ILE A 346 12.37 -46.61 81.84
N THR A 347 13.09 -45.77 82.58
CA THR A 347 13.98 -46.25 83.66
C THR A 347 13.59 -45.54 84.95
N GLY A 348 12.58 -46.09 85.60
CA GLY A 348 12.02 -45.60 86.84
C GLY A 348 10.99 -46.59 87.40
N ARG A 349 11.44 -47.80 87.72
CA ARG A 349 10.82 -48.66 88.73
C ARG A 349 11.88 -49.28 89.60
#